data_AF-A0A960TWB6-F1
#
_entry.id   AF-A0A960TWB6-F1
#
_cell.length_a   1.000
_cell.length_b   1.000
_cell.length_c   1.000
_cell.angle_alpha   90.00
_cell.angle_beta   90.00
_cell.angle_gamma   90.00
#
_symmetry.space_group_name_H-M   'P 1'
#
loop_
_entity.id
_entity.type
_entity.pdbx_description
1 polymer ?
#
loop_
_entity_poly.entity_id
_entity_poly.type
_entity_poly.pdbx_seq_one_letter_code
_entity_poly.pdbx_strand_id
1 'polypeptide(L)'
;MGLGDLFGITPAKVEKWVAERNVAKLTQALEKGDGAVRRAAVEGLAQIRGGEVLQFCKDNARSSNEQVRWAVTQILGLIGTPAAMEILGTVKDPDEELAKKAKNWKAQDKTVGK
;
A
#
# COMPACT_ATOMS: atom_id res chain seq x y z
N MET A 1 7.80 -33.36 7.41
CA MET A 1 7.10 -32.23 8.05
C MET A 1 8.02 -31.02 7.94
N GLY A 2 7.69 -30.05 7.08
CA GLY A 2 8.59 -28.96 6.71
C GLY A 2 8.59 -27.84 7.73
N LEU A 3 9.76 -27.51 8.29
CA LEU A 3 9.99 -26.38 9.20
C LEU A 3 10.02 -25.02 8.45
N GLY A 4 9.24 -24.87 7.37
CA GLY A 4 9.14 -23.64 6.58
C GLY A 4 7.85 -22.85 6.84
N ASP A 5 6.82 -23.52 7.38
CA ASP A 5 5.44 -23.02 7.42
C ASP A 5 4.95 -22.62 8.83
N LEU A 6 5.82 -22.66 9.86
CA LEU A 6 5.41 -22.41 11.25
C LEU A 6 5.29 -20.93 11.64
N PHE A 7 5.76 -20.01 10.80
CA PHE A 7 5.64 -18.57 11.01
C PHE A 7 5.07 -17.95 9.74
N GLY A 8 3.83 -17.45 9.80
CA GLY A 8 3.15 -16.76 8.71
C GLY A 8 3.92 -15.53 8.20
N ILE A 9 3.24 -14.69 7.42
CA ILE A 9 3.82 -13.40 7.04
C ILE A 9 3.97 -12.57 8.34
N THR A 10 5.15 -12.00 8.59
CA THR A 10 5.43 -11.18 9.77
C THR A 10 5.90 -9.79 9.36
N PRO A 11 5.73 -8.75 10.20
CA PRO A 11 6.24 -7.42 9.90
C PRO A 11 7.75 -7.39 9.56
N ALA A 12 8.57 -8.17 10.26
CA ALA A 12 10.00 -8.29 9.97
C ALA A 12 10.29 -8.86 8.56
N LYS A 13 9.47 -9.80 8.08
CA LYS A 13 9.58 -10.29 6.69
C LYS A 13 9.21 -9.19 5.70
N VAL A 14 8.18 -8.40 6.01
CA VAL A 14 7.76 -7.27 5.18
C VAL A 14 8.89 -6.25 5.05
N GLU A 15 9.52 -5.83 6.16
CA GLU A 15 10.66 -4.91 6.14
C GLU A 15 11.79 -5.41 5.23
N LYS A 16 12.13 -6.70 5.33
CA LYS A 16 13.10 -7.33 4.43
C LYS A 16 12.69 -7.21 2.96
N TRP A 17 11.42 -7.46 2.64
CA TRP A 17 10.91 -7.34 1.27
C TRP A 17 10.90 -5.90 0.77
N VAL A 18 10.72 -4.91 1.65
CA VAL A 18 10.88 -3.49 1.30
C VAL A 18 12.33 -3.19 0.90
N ALA A 19 13.30 -3.64 1.71
CA ALA A 19 14.72 -3.47 1.41
C ALA A 19 15.12 -4.15 0.09
N GLU A 20 14.54 -5.30 -0.22
CA GLU A 20 14.73 -6.04 -1.48
C GLU A 20 13.89 -5.49 -2.65
N ARG A 21 13.03 -4.48 -2.42
CA ARG A 21 12.03 -3.97 -3.37
C ARG A 21 11.14 -5.08 -3.97
N ASN A 22 10.80 -6.09 -3.19
CA ASN A 22 10.03 -7.25 -3.63
C ASN A 22 8.51 -6.97 -3.62
N VAL A 23 8.04 -6.27 -4.66
CA VAL A 23 6.63 -5.86 -4.80
C VAL A 23 5.68 -7.06 -4.81
N ALA A 24 6.05 -8.17 -5.44
CA ALA A 24 5.22 -9.38 -5.46
C ALA A 24 4.94 -9.96 -4.06
N LYS A 25 5.95 -10.04 -3.18
CA LYS A 25 5.72 -10.51 -1.80
C LYS A 25 4.97 -9.50 -0.95
N LEU A 26 5.22 -8.20 -1.16
CA LEU A 26 4.51 -7.14 -0.46
C LEU A 26 3.02 -7.12 -0.82
N THR A 27 2.67 -7.32 -2.09
CA THR A 27 1.27 -7.41 -2.53
C THR A 27 0.57 -8.65 -1.99
N GLN A 28 1.25 -9.80 -1.94
CA GLN A 28 0.74 -10.99 -1.24
C GLN A 28 0.47 -10.72 0.26
N ALA A 29 1.31 -9.92 0.91
CA ALA A 29 1.13 -9.53 2.30
C ALA A 29 -0.12 -8.67 2.53
N LEU A 30 -0.57 -7.91 1.53
CA LEU A 30 -1.83 -7.16 1.59
C LEU A 30 -3.05 -8.08 1.69
N GLU A 31 -3.00 -9.24 1.05
CA GLU A 31 -4.13 -10.18 0.99
C GLU A 31 -4.14 -11.15 2.16
N LYS A 32 -2.97 -11.70 2.50
CA LYS A 32 -2.83 -12.82 3.45
C LYS A 32 -2.34 -12.39 4.83
N GLY A 33 -1.80 -11.19 4.95
CA GLY A 33 -1.29 -10.66 6.21
C GLY A 33 -2.40 -10.31 7.19
N ASP A 34 -2.08 -10.30 8.49
CA ASP A 34 -2.92 -9.66 9.50
C ASP A 34 -2.89 -8.13 9.39
N GLY A 35 -3.61 -7.42 10.27
CA GLY A 35 -3.69 -5.96 10.23
C GLY A 35 -2.33 -5.26 10.29
N ALA A 36 -1.38 -5.77 11.09
CA ALA A 36 -0.06 -5.17 11.24
C ALA A 36 0.80 -5.42 9.99
N VAL A 37 0.77 -6.65 9.46
CA VAL A 37 1.46 -7.03 8.22
C VAL A 37 0.95 -6.23 7.03
N ARG A 38 -0.37 -6.10 6.89
CA ARG A 38 -0.98 -5.32 5.79
C ARG A 38 -0.56 -3.86 5.85
N ARG A 39 -0.55 -3.27 7.05
CA ARG A 39 -0.10 -1.89 7.25
C ARG A 39 1.37 -1.72 6.84
N ALA A 40 2.26 -2.58 7.34
CA ALA A 40 3.67 -2.54 6.98
C ALA A 40 3.88 -2.70 5.46
N ALA A 41 3.09 -3.55 4.81
CA ALA A 41 3.19 -3.76 3.37
C ALA A 41 2.71 -2.55 2.57
N VAL A 42 1.64 -1.88 2.99
CA VAL A 42 1.18 -0.60 2.43
C VAL A 42 2.27 0.47 2.53
N GLU A 43 2.83 0.67 3.73
CA GLU A 43 3.88 1.65 3.98
C GLU A 43 5.13 1.33 3.14
N GLY A 44 5.51 0.06 3.09
CA GLY A 44 6.62 -0.44 2.28
C GLY A 44 6.45 -0.21 0.77
N LEU A 45 5.29 -0.55 0.21
CA LEU A 45 4.98 -0.29 -1.20
C LEU A 45 4.98 1.21 -1.51
N ALA A 46 4.43 2.02 -0.60
CA ALA A 46 4.44 3.47 -0.72
C ALA A 46 5.85 4.10 -0.54
N GLN A 47 6.78 3.41 0.12
CA GLN A 47 8.19 3.81 0.19
C GLN A 47 8.94 3.46 -1.10
N ILE A 48 8.64 2.30 -1.70
CA ILE A 48 9.27 1.85 -2.94
C ILE A 48 8.96 2.80 -4.11
N ARG A 49 7.72 3.32 -4.18
CA ARG A 49 7.27 4.33 -5.18
C ARG A 49 7.59 3.98 -6.65
N GLY A 50 7.73 2.69 -6.95
CA GLY A 50 8.14 2.22 -8.28
C GLY A 50 6.98 2.16 -9.27
N GLY A 51 7.31 2.12 -10.57
CA GLY A 51 6.31 1.94 -11.64
C GLY A 51 5.48 0.66 -11.46
N GLU A 52 6.10 -0.41 -10.97
CA GLU A 52 5.42 -1.67 -10.63
C GLU A 52 4.34 -1.49 -9.56
N VAL A 53 4.57 -0.61 -8.57
CA VAL A 53 3.59 -0.31 -7.52
C VAL A 53 2.41 0.46 -8.10
N LEU A 54 2.65 1.45 -8.97
CA LEU A 54 1.58 2.18 -9.64
C LEU A 54 0.78 1.28 -10.58
N GLN A 55 1.43 0.34 -11.27
CA GLN A 55 0.78 -0.65 -12.12
C GLN A 55 -0.13 -1.57 -11.30
N PHE A 56 0.37 -2.13 -10.19
CA PHE A 56 -0.43 -2.91 -9.25
C PHE A 56 -1.66 -2.13 -8.76
N CYS A 57 -1.48 -0.86 -8.36
CA CYS A 57 -2.58 -0.02 -7.91
C CYS A 57 -3.61 0.22 -9.00
N LYS A 58 -3.18 0.44 -10.25
CA LYS A 58 -4.08 0.64 -11.40
C LYS A 58 -4.89 -0.62 -11.69
N ASP A 59 -4.25 -1.78 -11.69
CA ASP A 59 -4.91 -3.06 -11.96
C ASP A 59 -5.91 -3.45 -10.87
N ASN A 60 -5.66 -3.01 -9.63
CA ASN A 60 -6.47 -3.34 -8.46
C ASN A 60 -7.41 -2.21 -7.99
N ALA A 61 -7.45 -1.08 -8.69
CA ALA A 61 -8.32 0.06 -8.36
C ALA A 61 -9.81 -0.33 -8.32
N ARG A 62 -10.19 -1.38 -9.06
CA ARG A 62 -11.57 -1.92 -9.11
C ARG A 62 -11.66 -3.36 -8.59
N SER A 63 -10.67 -3.83 -7.82
CA SER A 63 -10.69 -5.18 -7.25
C SER A 63 -11.99 -5.45 -6.50
N SER A 64 -12.56 -6.65 -6.57
CA SER A 64 -13.73 -7.02 -5.75
C SER A 64 -13.36 -7.15 -4.27
N ASN A 65 -12.09 -7.40 -3.97
CA ASN A 65 -11.57 -7.49 -2.61
C ASN A 65 -11.44 -6.09 -2.00
N GLU A 66 -12.27 -5.81 -0.98
CA GLU A 66 -12.30 -4.53 -0.28
C GLU A 66 -10.98 -4.19 0.41
N GLN A 67 -10.33 -5.18 1.04
CA GLN A 67 -9.04 -4.97 1.71
C GLN A 67 -7.96 -4.55 0.71
N VAL A 68 -7.97 -5.14 -0.49
CA VAL A 68 -7.06 -4.75 -1.58
C VAL A 68 -7.38 -3.33 -2.07
N ARG A 69 -8.66 -2.98 -2.30
CA ARG A 69 -9.03 -1.60 -2.69
C ARG A 69 -8.64 -0.56 -1.64
N TRP A 70 -8.83 -0.88 -0.37
CA TRP A 70 -8.43 -0.02 0.75
C TRP A 70 -6.91 0.19 0.77
N ALA A 71 -6.12 -0.89 0.61
CA ALA A 71 -4.67 -0.81 0.50
C ALA A 71 -4.23 0.03 -0.71
N VAL A 72 -4.87 -0.13 -1.87
CA VAL A 72 -4.60 0.68 -3.07
C VAL A 72 -4.83 2.18 -2.78
N THR A 73 -5.93 2.52 -2.11
CA THR A 73 -6.27 3.90 -1.73
C THR A 73 -5.19 4.50 -0.82
N GLN A 74 -4.75 3.74 0.19
CA GLN A 74 -3.66 4.13 1.10
C GLN A 74 -2.33 4.35 0.36
N ILE A 75 -1.89 3.36 -0.43
CA ILE A 75 -0.62 3.38 -1.15
C ILE A 75 -0.57 4.60 -2.07
N LEU A 76 -1.61 4.82 -2.87
CA LEU A 76 -1.68 5.96 -3.78
C LEU A 76 -1.67 7.30 -3.03
N GLY A 77 -2.36 7.37 -1.89
CA GLY A 77 -2.36 8.54 -1.02
C GLY A 77 -1.00 8.86 -0.42
N LEU A 78 -0.30 7.85 0.10
CA LEU A 78 1.05 7.99 0.63
C LEU A 78 2.06 8.33 -0.48
N ILE A 79 1.90 7.79 -1.68
CA ILE A 79 2.75 8.13 -2.83
C ILE A 79 2.52 9.60 -3.23
N GLY A 80 1.28 10.03 -3.39
CA GLY A 80 0.98 11.46 -3.43
C GLY A 80 1.49 12.23 -4.66
N THR A 81 1.99 11.53 -5.68
CA THR A 81 2.43 12.10 -6.97
C THR A 81 1.22 12.36 -7.87
N PRO A 82 1.33 13.24 -8.89
CA PRO A 82 0.22 13.46 -9.84
C PRO A 82 -0.33 12.17 -10.45
N ALA A 83 0.56 11.29 -10.91
CA ALA A 83 0.17 9.98 -11.44
C ALA A 83 -0.58 9.10 -10.41
N ALA A 84 -0.15 9.12 -9.15
CA ALA A 84 -0.85 8.39 -8.09
C ALA A 84 -2.24 8.98 -7.81
N MET A 85 -2.38 10.30 -7.84
CA MET A 85 -3.68 10.97 -7.64
C MET A 85 -4.65 10.72 -8.80
N GLU A 86 -4.14 10.63 -10.03
CA GLU A 86 -4.95 10.23 -11.20
C GLU A 86 -5.51 8.82 -11.00
N ILE A 87 -4.67 7.85 -10.61
CA ILE A 87 -5.12 6.48 -10.34
C ILE A 87 -6.11 6.45 -9.18
N LEU A 88 -5.87 7.22 -8.12
CA LEU A 88 -6.76 7.31 -6.96
C LEU A 88 -8.17 7.75 -7.35
N GLY A 89 -8.30 8.66 -8.33
CA GLY A 89 -9.58 9.08 -8.90
C GLY A 89 -10.35 7.98 -9.63
N THR A 90 -9.70 6.85 -9.95
CA THR A 90 -10.32 5.70 -10.64
C THR A 90 -10.70 4.55 -9.73
N VAL A 91 -10.33 4.63 -8.44
CA VAL A 91 -10.63 3.58 -7.45
C VAL A 91 -12.14 3.51 -7.23
N LYS A 92 -12.69 2.30 -7.25
CA LYS A 92 -14.12 2.06 -7.01
C LYS A 92 -14.42 2.10 -5.52
N ASP A 93 -15.44 2.87 -5.13
CA ASP A 93 -15.87 3.06 -3.74
C ASP A 93 -14.66 3.29 -2.81
N PRO A 94 -13.80 4.29 -3.11
CA PRO A 94 -12.64 4.55 -2.28
C PRO A 94 -13.12 5.02 -0.92
N ASP A 95 -12.41 4.64 0.14
CA ASP A 95 -12.63 5.22 1.47
C ASP A 95 -12.49 6.74 1.35
N GLU A 96 -13.61 7.45 1.49
CA GLU A 96 -13.66 8.89 1.20
C GLU A 96 -12.76 9.70 2.12
N GLU A 97 -12.73 9.34 3.41
CA GLU A 97 -11.88 10.01 4.40
C GLU A 97 -10.42 9.83 4.05
N LEU A 98 -10.08 8.64 3.59
CA LEU A 98 -8.74 8.31 3.13
C LEU A 98 -8.36 8.99 1.83
N ALA A 99 -9.27 9.04 0.86
CA ALA A 99 -9.06 9.72 -0.41
C ALA A 99 -8.92 11.24 -0.19
N LYS A 100 -9.66 11.82 0.75
CA LYS A 100 -9.49 13.22 1.17
C LYS A 100 -8.14 13.44 1.83
N LYS A 101 -7.75 12.60 2.80
CA LYS A 101 -6.43 12.68 3.46
C LYS A 101 -5.27 12.53 2.47
N ALA A 102 -5.37 11.56 1.56
CA ALA A 102 -4.45 11.33 0.45
C ALA A 102 -4.27 12.58 -0.42
N LYS A 103 -5.37 13.20 -0.86
CA LYS A 103 -5.33 14.44 -1.67
C LYS A 103 -4.77 15.62 -0.88
N ASN A 104 -4.98 15.64 0.43
CA ASN A 104 -4.52 16.69 1.33
C ASN A 104 -3.13 16.45 1.92
N TRP A 105 -2.42 15.36 1.57
CA TRP A 105 -1.12 15.04 2.19
C TRP A 105 -0.07 16.14 1.93
N LYS A 106 -0.13 16.82 0.77
CA LYS A 106 0.71 17.99 0.45
C LYS A 106 0.55 19.15 1.44
N ALA A 107 -0.55 19.20 2.20
CA ALA A 107 -0.80 20.23 3.20
C ALA A 107 -0.25 19.89 4.60
N GLN A 108 0.03 18.61 4.90
CA GLN A 108 0.44 18.17 6.25
C GLN A 108 1.97 18.16 6.46
N ASP A 109 2.76 18.11 5.38
CA ASP A 109 4.24 18.11 5.45
C ASP A 109 4.83 19.44 5.98
N LYS A 110 4.02 20.51 6.07
CA LYS A 110 4.43 21.79 6.68
C LYS A 110 4.18 21.90 8.19
N THR A 111 3.67 20.86 8.86
CA THR A 111 3.26 20.96 10.28
C THR A 111 4.00 20.07 11.29
N VAL A 112 5.02 19.30 10.87
CA VAL A 112 5.93 18.63 11.81
C VAL A 112 7.36 19.09 11.52
N GLY A 113 7.64 20.29 12.00
CA GLY A 113 8.93 20.96 11.90
C GLY A 113 8.99 22.09 12.92
N LYS A 114 8.90 21.74 14.20
CA LYS A 114 9.42 22.52 15.32
C LYS A 114 10.21 21.58 16.21
#